data_AF-A0A968BX04-F1
#
_entry.id   AF-A0A968BX04-F1
#
_cell.length_a   1.000
_cell.length_b   1.000
_cell.length_c   1.000
_cell.angle_alpha   90.00
_cell.angle_beta   90.00
_cell.angle_gamma   90.00
#
_symmetry.space_group_name_H-M   'P 1'
#
loop_
_entity.id
_entity.type
_entity.pdbx_description
1 polymer ?
#
loop_
_entity_poly.entity_id
_entity_poly.type
_entity_poly.pdbx_seq_one_letter_code
_entity_poly.pdbx_strand_id
1 'polypeptide(L)' 'MSEDNQKCTIIVFSGDMDKVFAAFIIATTAAAMGMETTMFFTFWGLKAI' A
#
# COMPACT_ATOMS: atom_id res chain seq x y z
N MET A 1 25.70 0.34 11.15
CA MET A 1 24.27 0.33 11.49
C MET A 1 23.56 -0.41 10.39
N SER A 2 22.86 -1.50 10.69
CA SER A 2 21.80 -1.97 9.79
C SER A 2 20.85 -0.79 9.59
N GLU A 3 20.75 -0.27 8.37
CA GLU A 3 19.67 0.66 8.04
C GLU A 3 18.38 -0.11 8.27
N ASP A 4 17.67 0.19 9.35
CA ASP A 4 16.32 -0.33 9.56
C ASP A 4 15.45 0.27 8.47
N ASN A 5 15.36 -0.44 7.34
CA ASN A 5 14.55 -0.01 6.21
C ASN A 5 13.10 0.03 6.69
N GLN A 6 12.56 1.24 6.82
CA GLN A 6 11.21 1.46 7.30
C GLN A 6 10.23 0.67 6.44
N LYS A 7 9.32 -0.10 7.05
CA LYS A 7 8.37 -0.95 6.32
C LYS A 7 6.98 -0.35 6.32
N CYS A 8 6.29 -0.38 5.18
CA CYS A 8 4.91 0.05 5.03
C CYS A 8 4.06 -1.11 4.52
N THR A 9 3.12 -1.59 5.33
CA THR A 9 2.17 -2.64 4.91
C THR A 9 0.76 -2.06 4.85
N ILE A 10 0.12 -2.18 3.69
CA ILE A 10 -1.24 -1.66 3.43
C ILE A 10 -2.17 -2.83 3.09
N ILE A 11 -3.24 -2.98 3.88
CA ILE A 11 -4.31 -3.94 3.59
C ILE A 11 -5.40 -3.22 2.81
N VAL A 12 -5.55 -3.58 1.53
CA VAL A 12 -6.57 -3.02 0.65
C VAL A 12 -7.81 -3.90 0.71
N PHE A 13 -8.74 -3.54 1.59
CA PHE A 13 -9.99 -4.26 1.81
C PHE A 13 -11.14 -3.79 0.89
N SER A 14 -11.24 -2.48 0.61
CA SER A 14 -12.29 -1.93 -0.25
C SER A 14 -11.87 -1.90 -1.71
N GLY A 15 -12.84 -2.11 -2.60
CA GLY A 15 -12.72 -1.89 -4.04
C GLY A 15 -13.31 -0.56 -4.52
N ASP A 16 -13.77 0.31 -3.61
CA ASP A 16 -14.25 1.64 -3.96
C ASP A 16 -13.10 2.48 -4.51
N MET A 17 -13.33 3.15 -5.65
CA MET A 17 -12.26 3.80 -6.40
C MET A 17 -11.50 4.84 -5.59
N ASP A 18 -12.19 5.68 -4.81
CA ASP A 18 -11.57 6.68 -3.94
C ASP A 18 -10.63 6.07 -2.90
N LYS A 19 -11.01 4.94 -2.28
CA LYS A 19 -10.22 4.24 -1.27
C LYS A 19 -9.02 3.52 -1.89
N VAL A 20 -9.21 2.91 -3.06
CA VAL A 20 -8.14 2.26 -3.81
C VAL A 20 -7.10 3.30 -4.23
N PHE A 21 -7.53 4.43 -4.79
CA PHE A 21 -6.63 5.52 -5.16
C PHE A 21 -5.86 6.07 -3.95
N ALA A 22 -6.53 6.27 -2.82
CA ALA A 22 -5.86 6.70 -1.59
C ALA A 22 -4.79 5.68 -1.14
N ALA A 23 -5.09 4.38 -1.18
CA ALA A 23 -4.13 3.34 -0.84
C ALA A 23 -2.90 3.34 -1.76
N PHE A 24 -3.08 3.52 -3.06
CA PHE A 24 -1.97 3.63 -4.02
C PHE A 24 -1.14 4.90 -3.83
N ILE A 25 -1.76 6.06 -3.55
CA ILE A 25 -1.03 7.30 -3.26
C ILE A 25 -0.10 7.11 -2.05
N ILE A 26 -0.60 6.49 -0.98
CA ILE A 26 0.18 6.20 0.22
C ILE A 26 1.31 5.21 -0.10
N ALA A 27 1.00 4.12 -0.81
CA ALA A 27 1.99 3.11 -1.18
C ALA A 27 3.13 3.71 -2.03
N THR A 28 2.80 4.51 -3.05
CA THR A 28 3.79 5.16 -3.90
C THR A 28 4.62 6.18 -3.13
N THR A 29 4.01 6.94 -2.22
CA THR A 29 4.74 7.89 -1.37
C THR A 29 5.71 7.16 -0.43
N ALA A 30 5.26 6.06 0.20
CA ALA A 30 6.10 5.24 1.06
C ALA A 30 7.29 4.64 0.28
N ALA A 31 7.03 4.08 -0.89
CA ALA A 31 8.08 3.57 -1.78
C ALA A 31 9.07 4.67 -2.21
N ALA A 32 8.58 5.89 -2.52
CA ALA A 32 9.42 7.03 -2.87
C ALA A 32 10.31 7.52 -1.71
N MET A 33 9.88 7.30 -0.46
CA MET A 33 10.68 7.57 0.74
C MET A 33 11.69 6.45 1.08
N GLY A 34 11.84 5.44 0.20
CA GLY A 34 12.74 4.31 0.40
C GLY A 34 12.18 3.21 1.31
N MET A 35 10.90 3.28 1.69
CA MET A 35 10.29 2.27 2.55
C MET A 35 10.03 0.96 1.79
N GLU A 36 10.29 -0.18 2.44
CA GLU A 36 9.85 -1.49 1.94
C GLU A 36 8.33 -1.55 2.01
N THR A 37 7.66 -1.42 0.85
CA THR A 37 6.21 -1.27 0.76
C THR A 37 5.55 -2.54 0.27
N THR A 38 4.59 -3.07 1.04
CA THR A 38 3.80 -4.25 0.70
C THR A 38 2.31 -3.89 0.69
N MET A 39 1.62 -4.24 -0.40
CA MET A 39 0.17 -4.12 -0.51
C MET A 39 -0.47 -5.50 -0.51
N PHE A 40 -1.38 -5.75 0.42
CA PHE A 40 -2.15 -6.99 0.49
C PHE A 40 -3.61 -6.71 0.12
N PHE A 41 -4.03 -7.20 -1.04
CA PHE A 41 -5.39 -7.05 -1.53
C PHE A 41 -6.25 -8.21 -1.03
N THR A 42 -7.40 -7.89 -0.44
CA THR A 42 -8.31 -8.91 0.11
C THR A 42 -9.77 -8.46 0.02
N PHE A 43 -10.70 -9.41 0.12
CA PHE A 43 -12.14 -9.19 -0.01
C PHE A 43 -12.49 -8.37 -1.26
N TRP A 44 -13.16 -7.22 -1.09
CA TRP A 44 -13.61 -6.37 -2.19
C TRP A 44 -12.46 -5.64 -2.89
N GLY A 45 -11.32 -5.47 -2.21
CA GLY A 45 -10.10 -4.89 -2.76
C GLY A 45 -9.49 -5.73 -3.87
N LEU A 46 -9.83 -7.02 -3.97
CA LEU A 46 -9.43 -7.87 -5.09
C LEU A 46 -10.01 -7.39 -6.44
N LYS A 47 -11.07 -6.57 -6.44
CA LYS A 47 -11.63 -5.98 -7.68
C LYS A 47 -10.76 -4.87 -8.27
N ALA A 48 -9.78 -4.37 -7.52
CA ALA A 48 -8.91 -3.28 -7.93
C ALA A 48 -7.72 -3.73 -8.80
N ILE A 49 -7.51 -5.04 -8.92
CA ILE A 49 -6.48 -5.70 -9.73
C ILE A 49 -7.15 -6.58 -10.79
#